data_AF-A0A2V2FYL6-F1
#
_entry.id   AF-A0A2V2FYL6-F1
#
_cell.length_a   1.000
_cell.length_b   1.000
_cell.length_c   1.000
_cell.angle_alpha   90.00
_cell.angle_beta   90.00
_cell.angle_gamma   90.00
#
_symmetry.space_group_name_H-M   'P 1'
#
loop_
_entity.id
_entity.type
_entity.pdbx_description
1 polymer ?
#
loop_
_entity_poly.entity_id
_entity_poly.type
_entity_poly.pdbx_seq_one_letter_code
_entity_poly.pdbx_strand_id
1 'polypeptide(L)'
;MKAWIRDLVVALALAFIILQFIKPTIVRENSMEPTLHDGDYIFLSRQSYTFGEPKRGDIIVFHTELKTETGSEKLLIKRIIGLPGDVIDIEDGLV
;
A
#
# COMPACT_ATOMS: atom_id res chain seq x y z
N MET A 1 -8.76 -9.65 -40.23
CA MET A 1 -7.37 -9.47 -39.74
C MET A 1 -7.20 -8.20 -38.89
N LYS A 2 -7.61 -7.00 -39.35
CA LYS A 2 -7.49 -5.74 -38.55
C LYS A 2 -8.21 -5.75 -37.19
N ALA A 3 -9.40 -6.36 -37.09
CA ALA A 3 -10.15 -6.43 -35.83
C ALA A 3 -9.40 -7.21 -34.73
N TRP A 4 -8.79 -8.34 -35.09
CA TRP A 4 -8.04 -9.19 -34.16
C TRP A 4 -6.79 -8.51 -33.61
N ILE A 5 -6.12 -7.69 -34.44
CA ILE A 5 -4.96 -6.89 -34.00
C ILE A 5 -5.40 -5.79 -33.04
N ARG A 6 -6.51 -5.10 -33.32
CA ARG A 6 -7.05 -4.08 -32.41
C ARG A 6 -7.35 -4.69 -31.05
N ASP A 7 -8.05 -5.81 -31.02
CA ASP A 7 -8.48 -6.43 -29.76
C ASP A 7 -7.27 -6.96 -28.97
N LEU A 8 -6.24 -7.47 -29.64
CA LEU A 8 -4.96 -7.86 -29.01
C LEU A 8 -4.23 -6.67 -28.38
N VAL A 9 -4.16 -5.53 -29.09
CA VAL A 9 -3.52 -4.31 -28.58
C VAL A 9 -4.27 -3.78 -27.36
N VAL A 10 -5.60 -3.78 -27.39
CA VAL A 10 -6.43 -3.35 -26.26
C VAL A 10 -6.22 -4.26 -25.05
N ALA A 11 -6.20 -5.58 -25.25
CA ALA A 11 -5.95 -6.54 -24.18
C ALA A 11 -4.55 -6.36 -23.56
N LEU A 12 -3.51 -6.16 -24.37
CA LEU A 12 -2.15 -5.90 -23.89
C LEU A 12 -2.05 -4.58 -23.13
N ALA A 13 -2.69 -3.51 -23.62
CA ALA A 13 -2.70 -2.23 -22.94
C ALA A 13 -3.39 -2.33 -21.56
N LEU A 14 -4.55 -3.00 -21.49
CA LEU A 14 -5.26 -3.24 -20.23
C LEU A 14 -4.43 -4.09 -19.27
N ALA A 15 -3.83 -5.17 -19.75
CA ALA A 15 -2.95 -6.02 -18.93
C ALA A 15 -1.75 -5.23 -18.40
N PHE A 16 -1.11 -4.41 -19.24
CA PHE A 16 0.00 -3.56 -18.84
C PHE A 16 -0.40 -2.58 -17.74
N ILE A 17 -1.57 -1.92 -17.88
CA ILE A 17 -2.09 -1.01 -16.83
C ILE A 17 -2.32 -1.78 -15.53
N ILE A 18 -3.03 -2.90 -15.55
CA ILE A 18 -3.31 -3.68 -14.33
C ILE A 18 -1.99 -4.09 -13.65
N LEU A 19 -1.04 -4.63 -14.42
CA LEU A 19 0.23 -5.12 -13.88
C LEU A 19 1.17 -4.00 -13.40
N GLN A 20 1.10 -2.80 -13.98
CA GLN A 20 1.88 -1.64 -13.52
C GLN A 20 1.35 -1.05 -12.22
N PHE A 21 0.03 -0.90 -12.12
CA PHE A 21 -0.59 -0.16 -11.01
C PHE A 21 -0.95 -1.04 -9.81
N ILE A 22 -1.13 -2.35 -10.03
CA ILE A 22 -1.62 -3.27 -8.99
C ILE A 22 -0.58 -4.36 -8.75
N LYS A 23 0.13 -4.25 -7.62
CA LYS A 23 0.98 -5.34 -7.11
C LYS A 23 0.32 -5.95 -5.86
N PRO A 24 -0.14 -7.20 -5.91
CA PRO A 24 -0.60 -7.89 -4.70
C PRO A 24 0.59 -8.10 -3.76
N THR A 25 0.39 -7.82 -2.48
CA THR A 25 1.34 -8.11 -1.41
C THR A 25 0.63 -8.82 -0.26
N ILE A 26 1.39 -9.60 0.50
CA ILE A 26 0.88 -10.37 1.64
C ILE A 26 1.27 -9.63 2.92
N VAL A 27 0.33 -9.47 3.83
CA VAL A 27 0.56 -8.94 5.18
C VAL A 27 1.31 -9.98 6.01
N ARG A 28 2.34 -9.55 6.74
CA ARG A 28 3.24 -10.41 7.55
C ARG A 28 3.39 -9.94 8.99
N GLU A 29 2.47 -9.10 9.46
CA GLU A 29 2.50 -8.51 10.80
C GLU A 29 1.11 -8.43 11.41
N ASN A 30 1.01 -8.66 12.72
CA ASN A 30 -0.26 -8.63 13.46
C ASN A 30 -0.61 -7.23 14.01
N SER A 31 0.26 -6.24 13.82
CA SER A 31 0.10 -4.92 14.46
C SER A 31 -1.06 -4.08 13.92
N MET A 32 -1.67 -4.53 12.84
CA MET A 32 -2.83 -3.90 12.22
C MET A 32 -4.13 -4.67 12.51
N GLU A 33 -4.10 -5.71 13.36
CA GLU A 33 -5.32 -6.36 13.82
C GLU A 33 -6.21 -5.39 14.62
N PRO A 34 -7.55 -5.48 14.49
CA PRO A 34 -8.31 -6.44 13.68
C PRO A 34 -8.55 -5.99 12.23
N THR A 35 -7.93 -4.88 11.79
CA THR A 35 -8.17 -4.33 10.44
C THR A 35 -7.54 -5.20 9.35
N LEU A 36 -6.32 -5.67 9.58
CA LEU A 36 -5.58 -6.56 8.69
C LEU A 36 -5.02 -7.72 9.49
N HIS A 37 -5.21 -8.93 9.00
CA HIS A 37 -4.73 -10.16 9.62
C HIS A 37 -3.48 -10.68 8.90
N ASP A 38 -2.65 -11.45 9.60
CA ASP A 38 -1.53 -12.14 8.96
C ASP A 38 -2.01 -13.04 7.82
N GLY A 39 -1.30 -12.98 6.69
CA GLY A 39 -1.66 -13.72 5.48
C GLY A 39 -2.68 -13.02 4.56
N ASP A 40 -3.26 -11.89 4.95
CA ASP A 40 -4.15 -11.12 4.07
C ASP A 40 -3.42 -10.67 2.79
N TYR A 41 -4.11 -10.83 1.66
CA TYR A 41 -3.66 -10.29 0.37
C TYR A 41 -4.24 -8.89 0.17
N ILE A 42 -3.37 -7.90 0.03
CA ILE A 42 -3.76 -6.51 -0.21
C ILE A 42 -3.19 -6.01 -1.53
N PHE A 43 -3.90 -5.08 -2.16
CA PHE A 43 -3.43 -4.39 -3.35
C PHE A 43 -2.75 -3.08 -2.97
N LEU A 44 -1.47 -2.95 -3.30
CA LEU A 44 -0.72 -1.72 -3.05
C LEU A 44 -0.78 -0.78 -4.26
N SER A 45 -1.29 0.42 -4.06
CA SER A 45 -1.21 1.50 -5.05
C SER A 45 0.03 2.36 -4.82
N ARG A 46 1.10 2.12 -5.60
CA ARG A 46 2.39 2.80 -5.47
C ARG A 46 2.35 4.28 -5.89
N GLN A 47 1.43 4.64 -6.79
CA GLN A 47 1.33 5.99 -7.36
C GLN A 47 0.43 6.95 -6.56
N SER A 48 -0.24 6.48 -5.51
CA SER A 48 -1.23 7.30 -4.77
C SER A 48 -0.64 8.62 -4.26
N TYR A 49 0.59 8.58 -3.75
CA TYR A 49 1.29 9.75 -3.22
C TYR A 49 2.32 10.36 -4.18
N THR A 50 2.38 9.88 -5.43
CA THR A 50 3.11 10.58 -6.49
C THR A 50 2.34 11.81 -6.96
N PHE A 51 1.01 11.75 -6.93
CA PHE A 51 0.11 12.81 -7.41
C PHE A 51 -0.86 13.35 -6.36
N GLY A 52 -1.02 12.66 -5.22
CA GLY A 52 -1.88 13.06 -4.11
C GLY A 52 -1.10 13.23 -2.81
N GLU A 53 -1.73 13.89 -1.84
CA GLU A 53 -1.18 14.03 -0.49
C GLU A 53 -1.74 12.96 0.46
N PRO A 54 -0.96 12.52 1.47
CA PRO A 54 -1.44 11.64 2.53
C PRO A 54 -2.58 12.25 3.33
N LYS A 55 -3.57 11.43 3.70
CA LYS A 55 -4.72 11.84 4.50
C LYS A 55 -4.80 11.04 5.80
N ARG A 56 -5.39 11.66 6.83
CA ARG A 56 -5.71 10.96 8.07
C ARG A 56 -6.59 9.75 7.76
N GLY A 57 -6.30 8.63 8.41
CA GLY A 57 -6.99 7.37 8.21
C GLY A 57 -6.45 6.50 7.08
N ASP A 58 -5.62 7.02 6.18
CA ASP A 58 -4.99 6.21 5.13
C ASP A 58 -4.14 5.09 5.76
N ILE A 59 -4.20 3.89 5.19
CA ILE A 59 -3.30 2.78 5.53
C ILE A 59 -2.19 2.75 4.50
N ILE A 60 -0.96 2.97 4.94
CA ILE A 60 0.21 3.14 4.07
C ILE A 60 1.26 2.08 4.34
N VAL A 61 2.06 1.83 3.31
CA VAL A 61 3.28 1.03 3.40
C VAL A 61 4.48 1.94 3.22
N PHE A 62 5.43 1.89 4.14
CA PHE A 62 6.64 2.72 4.09
C PHE A 62 7.89 1.94 4.49
N HIS A 63 9.04 2.42 4.01
CA HIS A 63 10.35 1.86 4.38
C HIS A 63 10.73 2.35 5.77
N THR A 64 11.29 1.46 6.57
CA THR A 64 11.86 1.80 7.88
C THR A 64 13.32 1.37 7.94
N GLU A 65 14.08 2.00 8.82
CA GLU A 65 15.47 1.63 9.10
C GLU A 65 15.57 0.31 9.88
N LEU A 66 14.46 -0.19 10.44
CA LEU A 66 14.41 -1.50 11.08
C LEU A 66 14.84 -2.58 10.10
N LYS A 67 15.67 -3.50 10.60
CA LYS A 67 16.20 -4.60 9.80
C LYS A 67 15.32 -5.83 9.97
N THR A 68 15.10 -6.54 8.86
CA THR A 68 14.60 -7.91 8.88
C THR A 68 15.65 -8.84 9.49
N GLU A 69 15.27 -10.08 9.80
CA GLU A 69 16.21 -11.12 10.26
C GLU A 69 17.37 -11.36 9.27
N THR A 70 17.14 -11.05 7.98
CA THR A 70 18.14 -11.16 6.91
C THR A 70 18.96 -9.89 6.70
N GLY A 71 18.76 -8.85 7.54
CA GLY A 71 19.49 -7.58 7.47
C GLY A 71 19.00 -6.59 6.40
N SER A 72 17.90 -6.86 5.70
CA SER A 72 17.31 -5.92 4.73
C SER A 72 16.40 -4.91 5.42
N GLU A 73 16.17 -3.76 4.79
CA GLU A 73 15.16 -2.80 5.28
C GLU A 73 13.78 -3.45 5.32
N LYS A 74 13.06 -3.21 6.42
CA LYS A 74 11.70 -3.72 6.60
C LYS A 74 10.70 -2.75 5.98
N LEU A 75 9.65 -3.30 5.38
CA LEU A 75 8.45 -2.53 5.02
C LEU A 75 7.43 -2.68 6.15
N LEU A 76 6.88 -1.57 6.62
CA LEU A 76 5.82 -1.55 7.63
C LEU A 76 4.50 -1.09 7.02
N ILE A 77 3.40 -1.60 7.56
CA ILE A 77 2.04 -1.18 7.21
C ILE A 77 1.41 -0.53 8.44
N LYS A 78 1.01 0.74 8.34
CA LYS A 78 0.41 1.51 9.44
C LYS A 78 -0.69 2.45 8.95
N ARG A 79 -1.55 2.88 9.87
CA ARG A 79 -2.55 3.92 9.62
C ARG A 79 -1.99 5.31 9.95
N ILE A 80 -2.23 6.28 9.07
CA ILE A 80 -1.92 7.69 9.33
C ILE A 80 -2.89 8.23 10.38
N ILE A 81 -2.36 8.64 11.53
CA ILE A 81 -3.17 9.23 12.61
C ILE A 81 -3.09 10.75 12.59
N GLY A 82 -1.91 11.33 12.35
CA GLY A 82 -1.74 12.77 12.16
C GLY A 82 -0.92 13.11 10.92
N LEU A 83 -1.05 14.36 10.51
CA LEU A 83 -0.44 15.04 9.38
C LEU A 83 0.45 16.20 9.89
N PRO A 84 1.29 16.79 9.04
CA PRO A 84 2.12 17.92 9.43
C PRO A 84 1.30 19.07 10.02
N GLY A 85 1.71 19.56 11.20
CA GLY A 85 1.03 20.62 11.94
C GLY A 85 0.00 20.14 12.97
N ASP A 86 -0.32 18.85 12.97
CA ASP A 86 -1.21 18.27 13.97
C ASP A 86 -0.54 18.13 15.33
N VAL A 87 -1.28 18.43 16.39
CA VAL A 87 -0.95 18.06 17.77
C VAL A 87 -1.75 16.79 18.08
N ILE A 88 -1.06 15.74 18.48
CA ILE A 88 -1.66 14.44 18.82
C ILE A 88 -1.48 14.25 20.33
N ASP A 89 -2.58 13.92 20.99
CA ASP A 89 -2.58 13.48 22.38
C ASP A 89 -3.04 12.03 22.45
N ILE A 90 -2.53 11.26 23.41
CA ILE A 90 -2.89 9.86 23.58
C ILE A 90 -3.21 9.62 25.05
N GLU A 91 -4.49 9.43 25.35
CA GLU A 91 -5.00 9.18 26.69
C GLU A 91 -5.76 7.85 26.71
N ASP A 92 -5.44 6.98 27.67
CA ASP A 92 -6.06 5.64 27.83
C ASP A 92 -6.07 4.77 26.55
N GLY A 93 -5.07 4.96 25.69
CA GLY A 93 -4.93 4.23 24.42
C GLY A 93 -5.83 4.74 23.29
N LEU A 94 -6.49 5.87 23.49
CA LEU A 94 -7.26 6.59 22.48
C LEU A 94 -6.46 7.77 21.97
N VAL A 95 -6.67 8.10 20.70
CA VAL A 95 -6.04 9.22 19.99
C VAL A 95 -7.10 10.24 19.58
#